data_AF-A0A3S9SLT9-F1
#
_entry.id   AF-A0A3S9SLT9-F1
#
_cell.length_a   1.000
_cell.length_b   1.000
_cell.length_c   1.000
_cell.angle_alpha   90.00
_cell.angle_beta   90.00
_cell.angle_gamma   90.00
#
_symmetry.space_group_name_H-M   'P 1'
#
loop_
_entity.id
_entity.type
_entity.pdbx_description
1 polymer ?
#
loop_
_entity_poly.entity_id
_entity_poly.type
_entity_poly.pdbx_seq_one_letter_code
_entity_poly.pdbx_strand_id
1 'polypeptide(L)'
;MKTKLPTRAALIGSLCLLAACAYTPPSAQVSMKTVRSANYGSYPRNYQRQIRQYLNDTLLDPDSAKIRIGTPHKVFQIYNPLANTYPPKTPRELKTNEYYVVCAEVNAKNTFGGYAGWQTKIYRFVDGRIEDEEPLGSFGTSFEVCSSQDEVFIDPRNMGNVKVNIVP
;
A
#
# COMPACT_ATOMS: atom_id res chain seq x y z
N MET A 1 -48.76 52.52 -41.24
CA MET A 1 -49.13 51.25 -40.57
C MET A 1 -48.05 50.90 -39.56
N LYS A 2 -48.40 50.82 -38.27
CA LYS A 2 -47.48 50.41 -37.19
C LYS A 2 -47.56 48.89 -37.05
N THR A 3 -46.47 48.17 -37.25
CA THR A 3 -46.37 46.76 -36.88
C THR A 3 -45.70 46.65 -35.51
N LYS A 4 -46.43 46.11 -34.53
CA LYS A 4 -45.91 45.67 -33.23
C LYS A 4 -45.91 44.13 -33.22
N LEU A 5 -44.84 43.56 -32.65
CA LEU A 5 -44.68 42.30 -31.87
C LEU A 5 -43.42 41.52 -32.29
N PRO A 6 -42.80 40.71 -31.41
CA PRO A 6 -42.85 40.69 -29.94
C PRO A 6 -41.46 40.57 -29.26
N THR A 7 -41.37 41.20 -28.09
CA THR A 7 -40.28 41.13 -27.09
C THR A 7 -40.26 39.78 -26.36
N ARG A 8 -40.19 38.64 -27.09
CA ARG A 8 -40.11 37.29 -26.50
C ARG A 8 -39.16 36.39 -27.28
N ALA A 9 -37.93 36.85 -27.52
CA ALA A 9 -36.87 36.05 -28.13
C ALA A 9 -35.60 36.00 -27.27
N ALA A 10 -35.71 36.19 -25.95
CA ALA A 10 -34.55 36.34 -25.06
C ALA A 10 -34.50 35.36 -23.87
N LEU A 11 -35.28 34.28 -23.86
CA LEU A 11 -35.42 33.45 -22.64
C LEU A 11 -35.49 31.93 -22.85
N ILE A 12 -34.94 31.41 -23.95
CA ILE A 12 -34.83 29.94 -24.16
C ILE A 12 -33.38 29.50 -24.45
N GLY A 13 -32.43 30.43 -24.62
CA GLY A 13 -31.05 30.10 -25.05
C GLY A 13 -30.01 29.89 -23.95
N SER A 14 -30.38 29.74 -22.67
CA SER A 14 -29.38 29.74 -21.57
C SER A 14 -29.53 28.65 -20.51
N LEU A 15 -30.25 27.55 -20.79
CA LEU A 15 -30.41 26.45 -19.81
C LEU A 15 -29.66 25.15 -20.17
N CYS A 16 -28.80 25.14 -21.19
CA CYS A 16 -28.11 23.92 -21.64
C CYS A 16 -26.59 23.88 -21.39
N LEU A 17 -25.99 24.84 -20.68
CA LEU A 17 -24.52 24.92 -20.54
C LEU A 17 -23.95 24.43 -19.19
N LEU A 18 -24.77 23.81 -18.33
CA LEU A 18 -24.31 23.25 -17.04
C LEU A 18 -24.22 21.72 -17.03
N ALA A 19 -24.11 21.07 -18.19
CA ALA A 19 -23.54 19.72 -18.27
C ALA A 19 -22.02 19.83 -18.06
N ALA A 20 -21.61 20.23 -16.86
CA ALA A 20 -20.23 20.04 -16.42
C ALA A 20 -19.97 18.53 -16.51
N CYS A 21 -19.02 18.13 -17.35
CA CYS A 21 -18.56 16.75 -17.42
C CYS A 21 -18.20 16.31 -16.00
N ALA A 22 -19.05 15.51 -15.36
CA ALA A 22 -18.77 14.95 -14.06
C ALA A 22 -17.53 14.05 -14.22
N TYR A 23 -16.37 14.55 -13.80
CA TYR A 23 -15.14 13.78 -13.83
C TYR A 23 -15.27 12.67 -12.79
N THR A 24 -15.60 11.46 -13.25
CA THR A 24 -15.54 10.26 -12.44
C THR A 24 -14.13 9.69 -12.55
N PRO A 25 -13.35 9.67 -11.46
CA PRO A 25 -12.02 9.08 -11.49
C PRO A 25 -12.13 7.60 -11.86
N PRO A 26 -11.17 7.07 -12.64
CA PRO A 26 -11.14 5.65 -12.97
C PRO A 26 -11.07 4.82 -11.68
N SER A 27 -11.80 3.70 -11.65
CA SER A 27 -11.83 2.85 -10.47
C SER A 27 -11.62 1.38 -10.78
N ALA A 28 -10.87 0.70 -9.90
CA ALA A 28 -10.73 -0.74 -9.84
C ALA A 28 -11.68 -1.28 -8.76
N GLN A 29 -12.29 -2.43 -9.02
CA GLN A 29 -12.99 -3.20 -7.98
C GLN A 29 -12.17 -4.45 -7.68
N VAL A 30 -11.87 -4.68 -6.40
CA VAL A 30 -11.19 -5.88 -5.93
C VAL A 30 -12.08 -6.55 -4.90
N SER A 31 -12.46 -7.80 -5.16
CA SER A 31 -13.34 -8.54 -4.24
C SER A 31 -12.55 -9.10 -3.05
N MET A 32 -13.17 -9.13 -1.86
CA MET A 32 -12.59 -9.78 -0.69
C MET A 32 -12.40 -11.28 -0.90
N LYS A 33 -13.20 -11.92 -1.75
CA LYS A 33 -12.96 -13.29 -2.20
C LYS A 33 -11.59 -13.43 -2.87
N THR A 34 -11.27 -12.54 -3.83
CA THR A 34 -9.96 -12.50 -4.51
C THR A 34 -8.83 -12.29 -3.50
N VAL A 35 -8.98 -11.33 -2.60
CA VAL A 35 -7.98 -11.02 -1.57
C VAL A 35 -7.70 -12.26 -0.71
N ARG A 36 -8.75 -12.90 -0.17
CA ARG A 36 -8.58 -14.07 0.72
C ARG A 36 -8.04 -15.30 0.01
N SER A 37 -8.41 -15.52 -1.25
CA SER A 37 -7.99 -16.71 -2.02
C SER A 37 -6.66 -16.55 -2.74
N ALA A 38 -6.02 -15.38 -2.66
CA ALA A 38 -4.77 -15.13 -3.35
C ALA A 38 -3.63 -16.03 -2.82
N ASN A 39 -2.60 -16.23 -3.64
CA ASN A 39 -1.47 -17.07 -3.28
C ASN A 39 -0.39 -16.24 -2.56
N TYR A 40 -0.43 -16.23 -1.23
CA TYR A 40 0.58 -15.56 -0.39
C TYR A 40 1.92 -16.33 -0.29
N GLY A 41 2.04 -17.46 -0.99
CA GLY A 41 3.18 -18.36 -0.87
C GLY A 41 3.20 -19.12 0.45
N SER A 42 4.36 -19.70 0.75
CA SER A 42 4.56 -20.50 1.96
C SER A 42 4.59 -19.63 3.22
N TYR A 43 3.78 -19.99 4.23
CA TYR A 43 3.83 -19.35 5.54
C TYR A 43 5.26 -19.44 6.13
N PRO A 44 5.86 -18.34 6.61
CA PRO A 44 7.26 -18.31 6.99
C PRO A 44 7.49 -18.98 8.36
N ARG A 45 7.46 -20.31 8.44
CA ARG A 45 7.52 -21.07 9.71
C ARG A 45 8.71 -20.73 10.63
N ASN A 46 9.83 -20.31 10.04
CA ASN A 46 11.08 -20.01 10.76
C ASN A 46 11.38 -18.51 10.85
N TYR A 47 10.36 -17.65 10.71
CA TYR A 47 10.52 -16.20 10.60
C TYR A 47 11.34 -15.58 11.74
N GLN A 48 11.12 -16.00 12.99
CA GLN A 48 11.85 -15.45 14.14
C GLN A 48 13.36 -15.70 14.04
N ARG A 49 13.76 -16.91 13.61
CA ARG A 49 15.17 -17.25 13.42
C ARG A 49 15.78 -16.43 12.28
N GLN A 50 15.07 -16.30 11.16
CA GLN A 50 15.54 -15.53 10.01
C GLN A 50 15.72 -14.05 10.34
N ILE A 51 14.77 -13.44 11.05
CA ILE A 51 14.86 -12.03 11.48
C ILE A 51 16.03 -11.83 12.45
N ARG A 52 16.21 -12.75 13.42
CA ARG A 52 17.35 -12.67 14.33
C ARG A 52 18.68 -12.80 13.61
N GLN A 53 18.78 -13.71 12.64
CA GLN A 53 19.97 -13.86 11.80
C GLN A 53 20.24 -12.57 11.02
N TYR A 54 19.21 -12.03 10.35
CA TYR A 54 19.33 -10.78 9.61
C TYR A 54 19.81 -9.63 10.50
N LEU A 55 19.23 -9.49 11.69
CA LEU A 55 19.64 -8.47 12.66
C LEU A 55 21.05 -8.71 13.19
N ASN A 56 21.46 -9.97 13.36
CA ASN A 56 22.83 -10.31 13.75
C ASN A 56 23.85 -9.85 12.70
N ASP A 57 23.48 -9.94 11.44
CA ASP A 57 24.36 -9.62 10.32
C ASP A 57 24.36 -8.11 9.96
N THR A 58 23.36 -7.35 10.43
CA THR A 58 23.16 -5.93 10.06
C THR A 58 23.37 -4.93 11.19
N LEU A 59 23.21 -5.33 12.46
CA LEU A 59 23.41 -4.42 13.59
C LEU A 59 24.90 -4.27 13.98
N LEU A 60 25.25 -3.10 14.49
CA LEU A 60 26.61 -2.80 14.96
C LEU A 60 27.04 -3.64 16.18
N ASP A 61 26.12 -3.83 17.12
CA ASP A 61 26.31 -4.63 18.34
C ASP A 61 25.07 -5.52 18.54
N PRO A 62 24.96 -6.63 17.79
CA PRO A 62 23.77 -7.46 17.75
C PRO A 62 23.49 -8.17 19.08
N ASP A 63 24.54 -8.55 19.81
CA ASP A 63 24.44 -9.24 21.11
C ASP A 63 23.76 -8.38 22.17
N SER A 64 23.90 -7.05 22.06
CA SER A 64 23.24 -6.11 22.96
C SER A 64 21.79 -5.77 22.59
N ALA A 65 21.34 -6.15 21.39
CA ALA A 65 20.07 -5.69 20.86
C ALA A 65 18.86 -6.30 21.59
N LYS A 66 17.89 -5.45 21.93
CA LYS A 66 16.60 -5.90 22.48
C LYS A 66 15.60 -6.02 21.34
N ILE A 67 15.06 -7.22 21.16
CA ILE A 67 14.23 -7.55 19.99
C ILE A 67 12.91 -8.18 20.45
N ARG A 68 11.78 -7.65 19.96
CA ARG A 68 10.45 -8.24 20.10
C ARG A 68 9.88 -8.50 18.72
N ILE A 69 9.56 -9.75 18.41
CA ILE A 69 9.09 -10.15 17.06
C ILE A 69 7.61 -10.51 17.16
N GLY A 70 6.78 -9.87 16.33
CA GLY A 70 5.36 -10.16 16.21
C GLY A 70 5.08 -11.46 15.44
N THR A 71 3.84 -11.64 15.00
CA THR A 71 3.43 -12.75 14.13
C THR A 71 3.42 -12.32 12.66
N PRO A 72 3.53 -13.26 11.70
CA PRO A 72 3.34 -12.96 10.28
C PRO A 72 1.91 -12.50 9.95
N HIS A 73 1.81 -11.42 9.20
CA HIS A 73 0.59 -10.86 8.62
C HIS A 73 0.54 -11.18 7.12
N LYS A 74 -0.63 -11.48 6.57
CA LYS A 74 -0.84 -11.54 5.13
C LYS A 74 -0.98 -10.13 4.58
N VAL A 75 -0.30 -9.83 3.48
CA VAL A 75 -0.39 -8.54 2.79
C VAL A 75 -0.81 -8.74 1.35
N PHE A 76 -1.92 -8.08 0.97
CA PHE A 76 -2.37 -7.97 -0.41
C PHE A 76 -2.07 -6.57 -0.90
N GLN A 77 -0.92 -6.41 -1.55
CA GLN A 77 -0.47 -5.12 -2.04
C GLN A 77 -1.05 -4.85 -3.43
N ILE A 78 -1.59 -3.67 -3.64
CA ILE A 78 -2.05 -3.19 -4.94
C ILE A 78 -1.18 -2.01 -5.30
N TYR A 79 -0.43 -2.08 -6.40
CA TYR A 79 0.60 -1.08 -6.70
C TYR A 79 0.68 -0.74 -8.19
N ASN A 80 1.16 0.46 -8.49
CA ASN A 80 1.55 0.81 -9.86
C ASN A 80 3.03 0.44 -10.08
N PRO A 81 3.38 -0.54 -10.94
CA PRO A 81 4.77 -0.94 -11.17
C PRO A 81 5.64 0.16 -11.79
N LEU A 82 5.04 1.20 -12.36
CA LEU A 82 5.71 2.35 -12.97
C LEU A 82 5.63 3.61 -12.11
N ALA A 83 5.44 3.45 -10.80
CA ALA A 83 5.26 4.56 -9.85
C ALA A 83 6.36 5.63 -9.90
N ASN A 84 7.60 5.22 -10.17
CA ASN A 84 8.74 6.13 -10.27
C ASN A 84 8.81 6.89 -11.60
N THR A 85 7.92 6.58 -12.56
CA THR A 85 7.88 7.21 -13.88
C THR A 85 6.63 8.06 -14.06
N TYR A 86 5.45 7.54 -13.72
CA TYR A 86 4.19 8.29 -13.80
C TYR A 86 3.09 7.69 -12.92
N PRO A 87 2.12 8.50 -12.43
CA PRO A 87 0.95 7.99 -11.72
C PRO A 87 0.04 7.19 -12.67
N PRO A 88 -0.59 6.10 -12.22
CA PRO A 88 -1.39 5.26 -13.10
C PRO A 88 -2.60 6.04 -13.61
N LYS A 89 -2.93 5.88 -14.90
CA LYS A 89 -4.06 6.56 -15.53
C LYS A 89 -5.30 5.70 -15.56
N THR A 90 -5.13 4.39 -15.61
CA THR A 90 -6.22 3.42 -15.67
C THR A 90 -6.04 2.28 -14.66
N PRO A 91 -7.13 1.59 -14.26
CA PRO A 91 -7.05 0.46 -13.34
C PRO A 91 -6.18 -0.69 -13.84
N ARG A 92 -6.01 -0.83 -15.17
CA ARG A 92 -5.25 -1.91 -15.79
C ARG A 92 -3.74 -1.79 -15.60
N GLU A 93 -3.27 -0.60 -15.25
CA GLU A 93 -1.87 -0.33 -14.94
C GLU A 93 -1.51 -0.77 -13.53
N LEU A 94 -2.50 -1.10 -12.68
CA LEU A 94 -2.26 -1.62 -11.35
C LEU A 94 -1.92 -3.12 -11.41
N LYS A 95 -1.02 -3.53 -10.52
CA LYS A 95 -0.62 -4.91 -10.26
C LYS A 95 -0.88 -5.26 -8.81
N THR A 96 -0.92 -6.56 -8.54
CA THR A 96 -1.00 -7.08 -7.18
C THR A 96 0.26 -7.84 -6.83
N ASN A 97 0.59 -7.85 -5.54
CA ASN A 97 1.65 -8.66 -4.97
C ASN A 97 1.19 -9.19 -3.61
N GLU A 98 1.41 -10.47 -3.36
CA GLU A 98 0.89 -11.17 -2.19
C GLU A 98 2.03 -11.85 -1.44
N TYR A 99 2.20 -11.48 -0.16
CA TYR A 99 3.33 -11.91 0.65
C TYR A 99 2.99 -11.87 2.14
N TYR A 100 3.91 -12.37 2.96
CA TYR A 100 3.84 -12.23 4.41
C TYR A 100 4.73 -11.10 4.90
N VAL A 101 4.34 -10.45 5.99
CA VAL A 101 5.16 -9.46 6.68
C VAL A 101 5.25 -9.80 8.15
N VAL A 102 6.42 -9.64 8.75
CA VAL A 102 6.59 -9.67 10.19
C VAL A 102 7.12 -8.33 10.67
N CYS A 103 6.43 -7.75 11.64
CA CYS A 103 6.91 -6.57 12.34
C CYS A 103 7.74 -6.96 13.57
N ALA A 104 8.87 -6.28 13.78
CA ALA A 104 9.65 -6.42 14.99
C ALA A 104 10.02 -5.06 15.59
N GLU A 105 9.97 -4.97 16.91
CA GLU A 105 10.52 -3.83 17.65
C GLU A 105 11.97 -4.13 17.98
N VAL A 106 12.87 -3.24 17.56
CA VAL A 106 14.32 -3.37 17.73
C VAL A 106 14.84 -2.15 18.46
N ASN A 107 15.55 -2.37 19.56
CA ASN A 107 16.31 -1.33 20.25
C ASN A 107 17.77 -1.77 20.33
N ALA A 108 18.59 -1.18 19.46
CA ALA A 108 20.01 -1.50 19.31
C ALA A 108 20.86 -0.26 19.64
N LYS A 109 22.16 -0.49 19.85
CA LYS A 109 23.11 0.61 20.10
C LYS A 109 23.43 1.38 18.80
N ASN A 110 23.69 2.67 18.96
CA ASN A 110 24.26 3.52 17.92
C ASN A 110 25.80 3.47 17.96
N THR A 111 26.44 4.21 17.05
CA THR A 111 27.91 4.29 16.93
C THR A 111 28.62 4.92 18.14
N PHE A 112 27.89 5.56 19.04
CA PHE A 112 28.40 6.14 20.29
C PHE A 112 28.23 5.19 21.49
N GLY A 113 27.72 3.96 21.27
CA GLY A 113 27.56 2.93 22.30
C GLY A 113 26.28 3.03 23.14
N GLY A 114 25.44 4.04 22.91
CA GLY A 114 24.14 4.19 23.57
C GLY A 114 23.00 3.57 22.78
N TYR A 115 21.91 3.16 23.44
CA TYR A 115 20.70 2.67 22.76
C TYR A 115 20.03 3.78 21.94
N ALA A 116 19.67 3.48 20.70
CA ALA A 116 19.00 4.43 19.80
C ALA A 116 17.50 4.63 20.10
N GLY A 117 16.92 3.77 20.95
CA GLY A 117 15.49 3.73 21.22
C GLY A 117 14.79 2.60 20.45
N TRP A 118 13.54 2.33 20.83
CA TRP A 118 12.71 1.32 20.15
C TRP A 118 12.32 1.81 18.76
N GLN A 119 12.56 0.98 17.75
CA GLN A 119 12.17 1.21 16.37
C GLN A 119 11.43 -0.01 15.84
N THR A 120 10.27 0.22 15.24
CA THR A 120 9.58 -0.78 14.44
C THR A 120 10.34 -1.03 13.14
N LYS A 121 10.56 -2.29 12.81
CA LYS A 121 11.13 -2.77 11.55
C LYS A 121 10.14 -3.75 10.90
N ILE A 122 10.06 -3.70 9.58
CA ILE A 122 9.22 -4.58 8.75
C ILE A 122 10.15 -5.55 8.04
N TYR A 123 9.76 -6.82 8.02
CA TYR A 123 10.44 -7.87 7.27
C TYR A 123 9.43 -8.57 6.37
N ARG A 124 9.56 -8.37 5.06
CA ARG A 124 8.80 -9.11 4.06
C ARG A 124 9.33 -10.52 3.88
N PHE A 125 8.40 -11.44 3.69
CA PHE A 125 8.64 -12.84 3.41
C PHE A 125 7.92 -13.25 2.13
N VAL A 126 8.70 -13.72 1.15
CA VAL A 126 8.21 -14.36 -0.08
C VAL A 126 8.64 -15.82 -0.04
N ASP A 127 7.68 -16.72 -0.24
CA ASP A 127 7.90 -18.18 -0.16
C ASP A 127 8.63 -18.64 1.11
N GLY A 128 8.30 -18.01 2.23
CA GLY A 128 8.82 -18.35 3.55
C GLY A 128 10.24 -17.85 3.84
N ARG A 129 10.85 -17.07 2.94
CA ARG A 129 12.19 -16.48 3.09
C ARG A 129 12.12 -14.97 3.19
N ILE A 130 13.00 -14.39 4.00
CA ILE A 130 13.15 -12.94 4.07
C ILE A 130 13.59 -12.40 2.70
N GLU A 131 12.91 -11.36 2.23
CA GLU A 131 13.33 -10.58 1.07
C GLU A 131 13.94 -9.28 1.61
N ASP A 132 15.10 -8.87 1.07
CA ASP A 132 15.69 -7.59 1.47
C ASP A 132 14.71 -6.45 1.13
N GLU A 133 14.38 -5.64 2.14
CA GLU A 133 13.42 -4.53 2.00
C GLU A 133 14.07 -3.24 1.50
N GLU A 134 15.39 -3.03 1.72
CA GLU A 134 16.12 -1.85 1.23
C GLU A 134 15.95 -1.57 -0.28
N PRO A 135 15.98 -2.59 -1.17
CA PRO A 135 15.74 -2.40 -2.61
C PRO A 135 14.31 -1.99 -2.96
N LEU A 136 13.33 -2.18 -2.06
CA LEU A 136 11.92 -2.00 -2.39
C LEU A 136 11.50 -0.53 -2.46
N GLY A 137 12.17 0.37 -1.74
CA GLY A 137 11.94 1.82 -1.81
C GLY A 137 10.44 2.20 -1.77
N SER A 138 9.95 2.84 -2.85
CA SER A 138 8.54 3.25 -3.01
C SER A 138 7.52 2.08 -2.97
N PHE A 139 7.97 0.84 -3.15
CA PHE A 139 7.16 -0.39 -3.13
C PHE A 139 7.16 -1.13 -1.78
N GLY A 140 7.85 -0.58 -0.77
CA GLY A 140 7.82 -1.10 0.59
C GLY A 140 6.40 -1.15 1.16
N THR A 141 6.21 -1.97 2.19
CA THR A 141 4.90 -2.15 2.84
C THR A 141 4.60 -0.99 3.79
N SER A 142 3.33 -0.58 3.94
CA SER A 142 2.94 0.39 4.97
C SER A 142 3.20 -0.14 6.39
N PHE A 143 3.68 0.71 7.31
CA PHE A 143 3.84 0.37 8.74
C PHE A 143 2.52 0.13 9.47
N GLU A 144 1.40 0.53 8.89
CA GLU A 144 0.06 0.26 9.43
C GLU A 144 -0.25 -1.25 9.52
N VAL A 145 0.46 -2.08 8.74
CA VAL A 145 0.36 -3.54 8.87
C VAL A 145 0.66 -4.03 10.29
N CYS A 146 1.55 -3.34 11.02
CA CYS A 146 1.98 -3.72 12.35
C CYS A 146 0.93 -3.48 13.44
N SER A 147 -0.05 -2.62 13.17
CA SER A 147 -1.17 -2.35 14.07
C SER A 147 -2.51 -2.87 13.55
N SER A 148 -2.55 -3.36 12.32
CA SER A 148 -3.77 -3.94 11.72
C SER A 148 -4.20 -5.22 12.45
N GLN A 149 -5.51 -5.33 12.63
CA GLN A 149 -6.18 -6.52 13.16
C GLN A 149 -6.88 -7.33 12.05
N ASP A 150 -6.70 -6.92 10.80
CA ASP A 150 -7.35 -7.56 9.66
C ASP A 150 -6.72 -8.93 9.38
N GLU A 151 -7.54 -9.87 8.89
CA GLU A 151 -7.06 -11.19 8.44
C GLU A 151 -6.01 -11.07 7.31
N VAL A 152 -6.24 -10.10 6.43
CA VAL A 152 -5.34 -9.71 5.34
C VAL A 152 -5.26 -8.20 5.33
N PHE A 153 -4.06 -7.67 5.43
CA PHE A 153 -3.80 -6.24 5.29
C PHE A 153 -3.78 -5.87 3.81
N ILE A 154 -4.64 -4.95 3.38
CA ILE A 154 -4.70 -4.47 2.00
C ILE A 154 -3.85 -3.20 1.90
N ASP A 155 -2.79 -3.24 1.09
CA ASP A 155 -1.80 -2.16 0.99
C ASP A 155 -1.83 -1.48 -0.39
N PRO A 156 -2.62 -0.41 -0.58
CA PRO A 156 -2.62 0.35 -1.83
C PRO A 156 -1.42 1.31 -1.90
N ARG A 157 -0.56 1.15 -2.93
CA ARG A 157 0.68 1.93 -3.11
C ARG A 157 0.76 2.63 -4.46
N ASN A 158 0.94 3.95 -4.45
CA ASN A 158 1.14 4.75 -5.68
C ASN A 158 -0.04 4.68 -6.67
N MET A 159 -1.27 4.72 -6.14
CA MET A 159 -2.52 4.62 -6.92
C MET A 159 -2.86 5.87 -7.76
N GLY A 160 -2.18 6.99 -7.55
CA GLY A 160 -2.49 8.25 -8.23
C GLY A 160 -3.98 8.60 -8.12
N ASN A 161 -4.63 8.83 -9.26
CA ASN A 161 -6.07 9.15 -9.33
C ASN A 161 -6.97 7.93 -9.51
N VAL A 162 -6.40 6.72 -9.58
CA VAL A 162 -7.19 5.49 -9.68
C VAL A 162 -7.73 5.14 -8.30
N LYS A 163 -9.04 5.08 -8.17
CA LYS A 163 -9.68 4.62 -6.93
C LYS A 163 -9.71 3.10 -6.88
N VAL A 164 -9.30 2.52 -5.77
CA VAL A 164 -9.45 1.07 -5.52
C VAL A 164 -10.60 0.89 -4.54
N ASN A 165 -11.65 0.21 -4.99
CA ASN A 165 -12.80 -0.13 -4.15
C ASN A 165 -12.69 -1.60 -3.77
N ILE A 166 -12.56 -1.86 -2.47
CA ILE A 166 -12.64 -3.21 -1.93
C ILE A 166 -14.12 -3.55 -1.74
N VAL A 167 -14.58 -4.60 -2.40
CA VAL A 167 -15.98 -5.04 -2.37
C VAL A 167 -16.10 -6.41 -1.69
N PRO A 168 -17.23 -6.70 -1.00
CA PRO A 168 -17.45 -7.98 -0.33
C PRO A 168 -17.25 -9.22 -1.21
#